data_AF-A0A068RYT8-F1
#
_entry.id   AF-A0A068RYT8-F1
#
_cell.length_a   1.000
_cell.length_b   1.000
_cell.length_c   1.000
_cell.angle_alpha   90.00
_cell.angle_beta   90.00
_cell.angle_gamma   90.00
#
_symmetry.space_group_name_H-M   'P 1'
#
loop_
_entity.id
_entity.type
_entity.pdbx_description
1 polymer ?
#
loop_
_entity_poly.entity_id
_entity_poly.type
_entity_poly.pdbx_seq_one_letter_code
_entity_poly.pdbx_strand_id
1 'polypeptide(L)'
;MGCCASKNDDFYNEKEDYDDEPYSKEESATIVDPEDYLHDDLKGVPSLLNHPHFLLLYVPSKEEEKTKMRLVKPSTDPIHRRRIMKRVFTESGGDDNDVPLPHYALSHLWKTSKHGDQWEDIGLYVDDEYGSPVEPVSMRPEKRDTILALLRDHPGSYWWIDVLCARTDTPLDIMGDIYAQCSRCYAMIDCDDKTIPEIRDYMDRIPDQESYWSKRLKRLKVDDPQYEYTFQQYKQAVDVLDTFMERDWWKRVWTWQEMVLPREVIFLAETANQVSGTHMLDMRLLARLEKNLQTESFRIPGKPLKRTGSARLLEMKRSREAGEAFRDERISLWTLNHLFKAFERSSRRCMDPVDYVYGVLGVLGFKIPRMADPQQVWHCFFTELDNFLTDVKRRSMIDQRDEMFAAIGVNQDMKNFDLQAATCMSDVYTGLLDIDMFTVMF
;
A
#
# COMPACT_ATOMS: atom_id res chain seq x y z
N MET A 1 -65.88 -52.37 -36.62
CA MET A 1 -65.33 -51.33 -37.52
C MET A 1 -64.37 -50.50 -36.67
N GLY A 2 -63.05 -50.50 -36.81
CA GLY A 2 -62.09 -51.24 -37.61
C GLY A 2 -60.68 -50.75 -37.19
N CYS A 3 -59.70 -51.67 -37.14
CA CYS A 3 -58.24 -51.57 -37.42
C CYS A 3 -57.42 -50.34 -36.92
N CYS A 4 -56.15 -50.39 -36.51
CA CYS A 4 -55.08 -51.41 -36.54
C CYS A 4 -53.84 -50.92 -35.73
N ALA A 5 -53.14 -51.89 -35.13
CA ALA A 5 -51.68 -52.13 -35.19
C ALA A 5 -50.64 -51.43 -34.27
N SER A 6 -50.04 -52.29 -33.42
CA SER A 6 -48.64 -52.50 -32.98
C SER A 6 -47.53 -51.46 -33.24
N LYS A 7 -46.61 -51.32 -32.26
CA LYS A 7 -45.21 -51.85 -32.32
C LYS A 7 -44.46 -51.70 -30.99
N ASN A 8 -43.61 -52.69 -30.72
CA ASN A 8 -42.54 -52.73 -29.71
C ASN A 8 -41.51 -51.60 -29.95
N ASP A 9 -40.76 -51.23 -28.92
CA ASP A 9 -39.29 -51.23 -29.00
C ASP A 9 -38.66 -51.22 -27.60
N ASP A 10 -37.64 -52.07 -27.46
CA ASP A 10 -36.73 -52.23 -26.35
C ASP A 10 -35.86 -50.98 -26.16
N PHE A 11 -35.54 -50.60 -24.92
CA PHE A 11 -34.35 -49.78 -24.65
C PHE A 11 -33.58 -50.26 -23.41
N TYR A 12 -32.38 -50.73 -23.71
CA TYR A 12 -31.23 -50.96 -22.84
C TYR A 12 -30.62 -49.63 -22.35
N ASN A 13 -29.81 -49.77 -21.28
CA ASN A 13 -28.68 -48.91 -20.89
C ASN A 13 -29.03 -47.50 -20.37
N GLU A 14 -28.36 -46.92 -19.39
CA GLU A 14 -27.06 -47.19 -18.75
C GLU A 14 -27.12 -46.53 -17.37
N LYS A 15 -26.55 -47.18 -16.35
CA LYS A 15 -26.20 -46.50 -15.10
C LYS A 15 -24.94 -45.69 -15.38
N GLU A 16 -25.05 -44.37 -15.43
CA GLU A 16 -23.88 -43.51 -15.33
C GLU A 16 -23.46 -43.44 -13.86
N ASP A 17 -22.37 -44.14 -13.56
CA ASP A 17 -21.50 -43.86 -12.41
C ASP A 17 -20.96 -42.43 -12.58
N TYR A 18 -21.40 -41.51 -11.72
CA TYR A 18 -20.75 -40.22 -11.58
C TYR A 18 -19.54 -40.41 -10.67
N ASP A 19 -18.36 -40.44 -11.30
CA ASP A 19 -17.08 -40.30 -10.63
C ASP A 19 -17.02 -38.94 -9.90
N ASP A 20 -17.05 -39.01 -8.56
CA ASP A 20 -16.73 -37.89 -7.67
C ASP A 20 -15.22 -37.59 -7.79
N GLU A 21 -14.83 -36.75 -8.75
CA GLU A 21 -13.52 -36.10 -8.69
C GLU A 21 -13.53 -34.95 -7.68
N PRO A 22 -12.55 -34.87 -6.75
CA PRO A 22 -12.44 -33.76 -5.81
C PRO A 22 -11.90 -32.53 -6.54
N TYR A 23 -12.83 -31.66 -6.93
CA TYR A 23 -12.55 -30.37 -7.55
C TYR A 23 -12.02 -29.38 -6.51
N SER A 24 -10.73 -29.42 -6.18
CA SER A 24 -10.07 -28.32 -5.47
C SER A 24 -9.70 -27.22 -6.48
N LYS A 25 -10.70 -26.41 -6.87
CA LYS A 25 -10.42 -25.09 -7.41
C LYS A 25 -10.14 -24.14 -6.25
N GLU A 26 -8.90 -23.69 -6.14
CA GLU A 26 -8.60 -22.41 -5.49
C GLU A 26 -9.33 -21.32 -6.28
N GLU A 27 -10.56 -21.00 -5.87
CA GLU A 27 -11.31 -19.86 -6.39
C GLU A 27 -10.62 -18.59 -5.87
N SER A 28 -9.86 -17.94 -6.76
CA SER A 28 -9.41 -16.58 -6.55
C SER A 28 -10.64 -15.68 -6.43
N ALA A 29 -10.75 -15.01 -5.28
CA ALA A 29 -11.79 -14.01 -5.06
C ALA A 29 -11.68 -12.95 -6.17
N THR A 30 -12.79 -12.70 -6.86
CA THR A 30 -12.86 -11.82 -8.02
C THR A 30 -12.35 -10.42 -7.67
N ILE A 31 -11.14 -10.18 -8.19
CA ILE A 31 -10.42 -8.92 -8.28
C ILE A 31 -11.22 -8.00 -9.21
N VAL A 32 -11.23 -6.71 -8.91
CA VAL A 32 -11.73 -5.65 -9.82
C VAL A 32 -11.20 -5.90 -11.24
N ASP A 33 -12.06 -5.82 -12.25
CA ASP A 33 -11.70 -6.08 -13.65
C ASP A 33 -10.42 -5.31 -14.03
N PRO A 34 -9.32 -5.99 -14.40
CA PRO A 34 -8.03 -5.34 -14.72
C PRO A 34 -8.07 -4.45 -15.98
N GLU A 35 -9.17 -4.48 -16.75
CA GLU A 35 -9.30 -3.76 -18.03
C GLU A 35 -9.33 -2.21 -17.91
N ASP A 36 -9.61 -1.63 -16.73
CA ASP A 36 -9.69 -0.16 -16.57
C ASP A 36 -8.35 0.55 -16.29
N TYR A 37 -7.22 -0.18 -16.20
CA TYR A 37 -5.97 0.33 -15.59
C TYR A 37 -4.77 0.61 -16.54
N LEU A 38 -4.94 0.55 -17.87
CA LEU A 38 -3.80 0.19 -18.73
C LEU A 38 -2.94 1.32 -19.36
N HIS A 39 -3.29 2.61 -19.30
CA HIS A 39 -2.49 3.63 -20.01
C HIS A 39 -2.06 4.88 -19.22
N ASP A 40 -2.83 5.34 -18.23
CA ASP A 40 -2.51 6.58 -17.54
C ASP A 40 -1.46 6.42 -16.43
N ASP A 41 -1.40 5.23 -15.81
CA ASP A 41 -0.45 4.88 -14.76
C ASP A 41 1.03 4.98 -15.20
N LEU A 42 1.30 4.89 -16.50
CA LEU A 42 2.65 4.87 -17.06
C LEU A 42 3.17 6.27 -17.48
N LYS A 43 2.35 7.32 -17.41
CA LYS A 43 2.72 8.67 -17.85
C LYS A 43 3.95 9.23 -17.12
N GLY A 44 4.13 8.85 -15.85
CA GLY A 44 5.25 9.29 -15.01
C GLY A 44 6.58 8.55 -15.25
N VAL A 45 6.53 7.30 -15.71
CA VAL A 45 7.70 6.43 -15.85
C VAL A 45 8.82 7.04 -16.71
N PRO A 46 8.55 7.56 -17.93
CA PRO A 46 9.61 8.14 -18.75
C PRO A 46 10.28 9.34 -18.10
N SER A 47 9.53 10.17 -17.36
CA SER A 47 10.08 11.32 -16.63
C SER A 47 11.01 10.84 -15.51
N LEU A 48 10.53 9.89 -14.70
CA LEU A 48 11.29 9.33 -13.57
C LEU A 48 12.58 8.65 -14.03
N LEU A 49 12.56 7.86 -15.11
CA LEU A 49 13.75 7.20 -15.65
C LEU A 49 14.79 8.16 -16.25
N ASN A 50 14.39 9.38 -16.59
CA ASN A 50 15.30 10.42 -17.04
C ASN A 50 15.79 11.32 -15.90
N HIS A 51 15.28 11.13 -14.68
CA HIS A 51 15.68 11.95 -13.53
C HIS A 51 17.12 11.65 -13.11
N PRO A 52 17.98 12.66 -12.91
CA PRO A 52 19.41 12.47 -12.62
C PRO A 52 19.67 11.83 -11.24
N HIS A 53 18.77 12.02 -10.28
CA HIS A 53 18.88 11.47 -8.93
C HIS A 53 18.10 10.15 -8.75
N PHE A 54 17.46 9.62 -9.79
CA PHE A 54 16.78 8.34 -9.69
C PHE A 54 17.78 7.19 -9.85
N LEU A 55 18.07 6.52 -8.74
CA LEU A 55 19.01 5.41 -8.65
C LEU A 55 18.25 4.14 -8.23
N LEU A 56 18.59 3.01 -8.83
CA LEU A 56 17.95 1.73 -8.55
C LEU A 56 18.99 0.66 -8.26
N LEU A 57 18.68 -0.26 -7.36
CA LEU A 57 19.40 -1.52 -7.22
C LEU A 57 18.92 -2.50 -8.29
N TYR A 58 19.81 -2.89 -9.20
CA TYR A 58 19.56 -3.96 -10.15
C TYR A 58 19.91 -5.31 -9.52
N VAL A 59 18.95 -6.23 -9.53
CA VAL A 59 19.15 -7.63 -9.20
C VAL A 59 19.38 -8.41 -10.50
N PRO A 60 20.53 -9.07 -10.69
CA PRO A 60 20.83 -9.83 -11.90
C PRO A 60 19.81 -10.93 -12.19
N SER A 61 19.59 -11.24 -13.47
CA SER A 61 18.74 -12.37 -13.85
C SER A 61 19.39 -13.71 -13.47
N LYS A 62 18.63 -14.81 -13.54
CA LYS A 62 19.19 -16.17 -13.33
C LYS A 62 20.31 -16.50 -14.32
N GLU A 63 20.23 -15.96 -15.54
CA GLU A 63 21.27 -16.11 -16.56
C GLU A 63 22.55 -15.32 -16.23
N GLU A 64 22.42 -14.30 -15.38
CA GLU A 64 23.49 -13.44 -14.90
C GLU A 64 23.93 -13.81 -13.47
N GLU A 65 23.66 -15.03 -12.97
CA GLU A 65 23.86 -15.48 -11.57
C GLU A 65 25.26 -15.23 -10.97
N LYS A 66 26.30 -15.16 -11.80
CA LYS A 66 27.68 -14.85 -11.35
C LYS A 66 27.92 -13.35 -11.17
N THR A 67 26.98 -12.53 -11.58
CA THR A 67 27.03 -11.07 -11.49
C THR A 67 26.51 -10.66 -10.13
N LYS A 68 27.19 -9.70 -9.52
CA LYS A 68 26.78 -9.10 -8.27
C LYS A 68 25.65 -8.09 -8.50
N MET A 69 24.83 -7.82 -7.47
CA MET A 69 23.83 -6.75 -7.57
C MET A 69 24.54 -5.41 -7.73
N ARG A 70 23.93 -4.46 -8.44
CA ARG A 70 24.58 -3.16 -8.70
C ARG A 70 23.62 -1.99 -8.65
N LEU A 71 24.09 -0.84 -8.18
CA LEU A 71 23.36 0.42 -8.30
C LEU A 71 23.46 0.92 -9.73
N VAL A 72 22.33 1.32 -10.30
CA VAL A 72 22.22 1.77 -11.69
C VAL A 72 21.41 3.04 -11.75
N LYS A 73 21.85 3.96 -12.60
CA LYS A 73 21.21 5.25 -12.83
C LYS A 73 20.63 5.26 -14.24
N PRO A 74 19.30 5.04 -14.42
CA PRO A 74 18.70 4.89 -15.75
C PRO A 74 18.91 6.10 -16.67
N SER A 75 19.04 7.30 -16.09
CA SER A 75 19.30 8.53 -16.87
C SER A 75 20.66 8.51 -17.58
N THR A 76 21.64 7.78 -17.05
CA THR A 76 22.99 7.64 -17.63
C THR A 76 23.31 6.23 -18.12
N ASP A 77 22.48 5.22 -17.81
CA ASP A 77 22.62 3.84 -18.29
C ASP A 77 21.51 3.49 -19.31
N PRO A 78 21.76 3.67 -20.63
CA PRO A 78 20.77 3.41 -21.65
C PRO A 78 20.46 1.91 -21.83
N ILE A 79 21.27 1.00 -21.28
CA ILE A 79 20.98 -0.44 -21.32
C ILE A 79 19.88 -0.74 -20.30
N HIS A 80 20.08 -0.34 -19.05
CA HIS A 80 19.08 -0.54 -17.99
C HIS A 80 17.79 0.24 -18.26
N ARG A 81 17.88 1.49 -18.73
CA ARG A 81 16.69 2.27 -19.11
C ARG A 81 15.85 1.56 -20.19
N ARG A 82 16.50 1.00 -21.22
CA ARG A 82 15.79 0.24 -22.27
C ARG A 82 15.21 -1.06 -21.74
N ARG A 83 15.91 -1.77 -20.85
CA ARG A 83 15.39 -2.98 -20.20
C ARG A 83 14.12 -2.67 -19.40
N ILE A 84 14.14 -1.62 -18.56
CA ILE A 84 12.98 -1.18 -17.78
C ILE A 84 11.82 -0.80 -18.71
N MET A 85 12.07 0.07 -19.69
CA MET A 85 11.03 0.50 -20.64
C MET A 85 10.45 -0.69 -21.43
N LYS A 86 11.29 -1.64 -21.85
CA LYS A 86 10.82 -2.82 -22.56
C LYS A 86 9.82 -3.60 -21.69
N ARG A 87 10.09 -3.81 -20.40
CA ARG A 87 9.14 -4.50 -19.50
C ARG A 87 7.81 -3.77 -19.44
N VAL A 88 7.88 -2.47 -19.14
CA VAL A 88 6.72 -1.58 -19.02
C VAL A 88 5.80 -1.59 -20.25
N PHE A 89 6.33 -1.80 -21.47
CA PHE A 89 5.53 -1.78 -22.70
C PHE A 89 5.30 -3.14 -23.36
N THR A 90 6.11 -4.17 -23.09
CA THR A 90 6.02 -5.47 -23.80
C THR A 90 5.49 -6.61 -22.94
N GLU A 91 5.64 -6.54 -21.61
CA GLU A 91 5.11 -7.57 -20.70
C GLU A 91 3.65 -7.29 -20.30
N SER A 92 3.13 -6.09 -20.60
CA SER A 92 1.75 -5.64 -20.34
C SER A 92 0.67 -6.30 -21.22
N GLY A 93 1.01 -7.36 -21.97
CA GLY A 93 0.15 -8.01 -22.96
C GLY A 93 -0.05 -9.51 -22.78
N GLY A 94 0.35 -10.09 -21.64
CA GLY A 94 0.13 -11.51 -21.32
C GLY A 94 -0.54 -11.67 -19.96
N ASP A 95 -1.64 -12.45 -19.95
CA ASP A 95 -2.54 -12.81 -18.82
C ASP A 95 -2.87 -11.74 -17.77
N ASP A 96 -4.17 -11.46 -17.64
CA ASP A 96 -4.80 -10.52 -16.73
C ASP A 96 -4.20 -10.53 -15.32
N ASN A 97 -3.41 -9.49 -14.99
CA ASN A 97 -3.34 -8.77 -13.70
C ASN A 97 -1.97 -8.14 -13.39
N ASP A 98 -0.89 -8.52 -14.08
CA ASP A 98 0.46 -8.07 -13.74
C ASP A 98 0.92 -6.93 -14.67
N VAL A 99 0.52 -5.69 -14.37
CA VAL A 99 1.03 -4.51 -15.10
C VAL A 99 2.48 -4.27 -14.65
N PRO A 100 3.47 -4.43 -15.54
CA PRO A 100 4.89 -4.34 -15.18
C PRO A 100 5.26 -2.87 -14.98
N LEU A 101 5.07 -2.35 -13.78
CA LEU A 101 5.66 -1.07 -13.38
C LEU A 101 7.19 -1.22 -13.21
N PRO A 102 7.96 -0.12 -13.40
CA PRO A 102 9.39 -0.16 -13.68
C PRO A 102 10.28 -0.78 -12.58
N HIS A 103 9.85 -0.73 -11.32
CA HIS A 103 10.65 -1.15 -10.17
C HIS A 103 9.77 -1.53 -8.97
N TYR A 104 10.35 -2.30 -8.06
CA TYR A 104 9.85 -2.51 -6.71
C TYR A 104 10.39 -1.43 -5.77
N ALA A 105 9.71 -1.20 -4.66
CA ALA A 105 10.23 -0.38 -3.57
C ALA A 105 10.32 -1.18 -2.28
N LEU A 106 11.28 -0.85 -1.42
CA LEU A 106 11.38 -1.38 -0.06
C LEU A 106 11.08 -0.26 0.95
N SER A 107 10.00 -0.46 1.69
CA SER A 107 9.61 0.38 2.82
C SER A 107 10.07 -0.28 4.11
N HIS A 108 10.79 0.44 4.97
CA HIS A 108 11.46 -0.22 6.08
C HIS A 108 11.85 0.74 7.20
N LEU A 109 11.87 0.25 8.45
CA LEU A 109 12.40 1.03 9.58
C LEU A 109 13.92 1.27 9.42
N TRP A 110 14.35 2.52 9.57
CA TRP A 110 15.76 2.90 9.64
C TRP A 110 16.22 2.87 11.11
N LYS A 111 17.49 2.62 11.37
CA LYS A 111 18.04 2.82 12.72
C LYS A 111 18.36 4.32 12.92
N THR A 112 17.84 4.90 13.99
CA THR A 112 17.92 6.34 14.30
C THR A 112 19.16 6.74 15.11
N SER A 113 19.96 5.79 15.60
CA SER A 113 21.18 6.11 16.34
C SER A 113 22.36 6.33 15.40
N LYS A 114 23.04 7.48 15.51
CA LYS A 114 24.29 7.83 14.79
C LYS A 114 25.45 6.82 14.92
N HIS A 115 25.31 5.83 15.80
CA HIS A 115 26.25 4.74 16.05
C HIS A 115 25.61 3.35 15.87
N GLY A 116 24.52 3.26 15.11
CA GLY A 116 23.78 2.03 14.92
C GLY A 116 24.52 1.00 14.07
N ASP A 117 24.09 -0.26 14.20
CA ASP A 117 24.59 -1.41 13.46
C ASP A 117 24.71 -1.10 11.96
N GLN A 118 25.94 -0.99 11.49
CA GLN A 118 26.24 -0.89 10.07
C GLN A 118 26.18 -2.27 9.43
N TRP A 119 25.73 -2.33 8.18
CA TRP A 119 25.87 -3.50 7.34
C TRP A 119 27.25 -3.48 6.68
N GLU A 120 28.27 -3.86 7.46
CA GLU A 120 29.69 -3.76 7.08
C GLU A 120 30.05 -4.56 5.82
N ASP A 121 29.38 -5.69 5.62
CA ASP A 121 29.64 -6.62 4.52
C ASP A 121 28.67 -6.44 3.33
N ILE A 122 27.89 -5.35 3.27
CA ILE A 122 27.02 -5.07 2.12
C ILE A 122 27.79 -5.01 0.79
N GLY A 123 29.04 -4.55 0.85
CA GLY A 123 29.98 -4.55 -0.27
C GLY A 123 30.38 -5.94 -0.76
N LEU A 124 29.95 -7.05 -0.13
CA LEU A 124 30.06 -8.39 -0.70
C LEU A 124 28.89 -8.71 -1.65
N TYR A 125 27.76 -7.99 -1.52
CA TYR A 125 26.52 -8.27 -2.24
C TYR A 125 26.16 -7.21 -3.28
N VAL A 126 26.53 -5.94 -3.05
CA VAL A 126 26.19 -4.81 -3.94
C VAL A 126 27.43 -4.04 -4.39
N ASP A 127 27.50 -3.74 -5.68
CA ASP A 127 28.41 -2.76 -6.29
C ASP A 127 27.69 -1.41 -6.50
N ASP A 128 28.41 -0.31 -6.39
CA ASP A 128 27.93 1.04 -6.66
C ASP A 128 27.79 1.31 -8.16
N GLU A 129 27.40 2.55 -8.50
CA GLU A 129 27.20 2.99 -9.89
C GLU A 129 28.51 3.05 -10.72
N TYR A 130 29.66 2.88 -10.08
CA TYR A 130 30.98 2.86 -10.69
C TYR A 130 31.61 1.46 -10.70
N GLY A 131 30.89 0.45 -10.19
CA GLY A 131 31.36 -0.94 -10.12
C GLY A 131 32.28 -1.23 -8.93
N SER A 132 32.35 -0.34 -7.94
CA SER A 132 33.09 -0.57 -6.69
C SER A 132 32.15 -1.14 -5.63
N PRO A 133 32.62 -1.97 -4.67
CA PRO A 133 31.80 -2.40 -3.55
C PRO A 133 31.13 -1.23 -2.81
N VAL A 134 29.83 -1.35 -2.51
CA VAL A 134 29.11 -0.32 -1.74
C VAL A 134 29.68 -0.22 -0.32
N GLU A 135 29.88 1.02 0.14
CA GLU A 135 30.28 1.33 1.51
C GLU A 135 29.24 0.85 2.54
N PRO A 136 29.63 0.59 3.80
CA PRO A 136 28.70 0.19 4.85
C PRO A 136 27.51 1.13 4.98
N VAL A 137 26.30 0.56 5.15
CA VAL A 137 25.05 1.31 5.30
C VAL A 137 24.36 1.01 6.64
N SER A 138 23.63 1.99 7.17
CA SER A 138 22.85 1.81 8.39
C SER A 138 21.67 0.85 8.14
N MET A 139 21.78 -0.36 8.66
CA MET A 139 20.74 -1.39 8.54
C MET A 139 20.75 -2.31 9.75
N ARG A 140 19.56 -2.50 10.34
CA ARG A 140 19.33 -3.44 11.44
C ARG A 140 19.72 -4.87 11.02
N PRO A 141 20.47 -5.63 11.84
CA PRO A 141 20.92 -6.98 11.51
C PRO A 141 19.79 -7.94 11.19
N GLU A 142 18.67 -7.83 11.92
CA GLU A 142 17.53 -8.74 11.81
C GLU A 142 16.92 -8.76 10.39
N LYS A 143 17.14 -7.70 9.61
CA LYS A 143 16.53 -7.48 8.29
C LYS A 143 17.36 -8.01 7.13
N ARG A 144 18.66 -8.17 7.34
CA ARG A 144 19.65 -8.32 6.25
C ARG A 144 19.38 -9.59 5.45
N ASP A 145 19.20 -10.71 6.14
CA ASP A 145 18.93 -11.99 5.52
C ASP A 145 17.58 -12.00 4.79
N THR A 146 16.56 -11.40 5.41
CA THR A 146 15.22 -11.24 4.82
C THR A 146 15.27 -10.43 3.52
N ILE A 147 16.00 -9.30 3.50
CA ILE A 147 16.19 -8.49 2.29
C ILE A 147 16.93 -9.29 1.21
N LEU A 148 18.02 -9.97 1.57
CA LEU A 148 18.77 -10.79 0.61
C LEU A 148 17.91 -11.92 0.04
N ALA A 149 17.09 -12.58 0.87
CA ALA A 149 16.15 -13.59 0.43
C ALA A 149 15.10 -13.00 -0.53
N LEU A 150 14.56 -11.83 -0.20
CA LEU A 150 13.55 -11.14 -1.03
C LEU A 150 14.11 -10.75 -2.40
N LEU A 151 15.32 -10.19 -2.44
CA LEU A 151 15.98 -9.81 -3.67
C LEU A 151 16.29 -11.04 -4.54
N ARG A 152 16.77 -12.14 -3.94
CA ARG A 152 17.05 -13.40 -4.67
C ARG A 152 15.80 -14.03 -5.26
N ASP A 153 14.66 -13.88 -4.60
CA ASP A 153 13.36 -14.36 -5.10
C ASP A 153 12.86 -13.57 -6.33
N HIS A 154 13.43 -12.38 -6.58
CA HIS A 154 13.08 -11.49 -7.69
C HIS A 154 14.28 -11.25 -8.63
N PRO A 155 14.80 -12.27 -9.33
CA PRO A 155 15.93 -12.09 -10.24
C PRO A 155 15.56 -11.21 -11.44
N GLY A 156 16.54 -10.46 -11.94
CA GLY A 156 16.38 -9.56 -13.08
C GLY A 156 15.65 -8.26 -12.74
N SER A 157 15.25 -7.99 -11.50
CA SER A 157 14.40 -6.87 -11.12
C SER A 157 15.16 -5.58 -10.78
N TYR A 158 14.42 -4.50 -10.54
CA TYR A 158 14.94 -3.20 -10.11
C TYR A 158 14.26 -2.76 -8.82
N TRP A 159 15.02 -2.20 -7.89
CA TRP A 159 14.53 -1.84 -6.56
C TRP A 159 14.94 -0.44 -6.16
N TRP A 160 13.98 0.29 -5.60
CA TRP A 160 14.25 1.47 -4.78
C TRP A 160 14.37 1.04 -3.31
N ILE A 161 15.55 1.23 -2.72
CA ILE A 161 15.80 0.97 -1.30
C ILE A 161 16.49 2.21 -0.75
N ASP A 162 15.81 2.99 0.09
CA ASP A 162 16.30 4.32 0.51
C ASP A 162 17.76 4.34 0.95
N VAL A 163 18.17 3.41 1.81
CA VAL A 163 19.54 3.37 2.35
C VAL A 163 20.62 3.08 1.30
N LEU A 164 20.24 2.56 0.13
CA LEU A 164 21.14 2.31 -1.00
C LEU A 164 20.98 3.34 -2.12
N CYS A 165 19.75 3.80 -2.35
CA CYS A 165 19.38 4.58 -3.53
C CYS A 165 19.32 6.09 -3.25
N ALA A 166 18.94 6.49 -2.04
CA ALA A 166 18.94 7.89 -1.65
C ALA A 166 20.37 8.37 -1.39
N ARG A 167 20.62 9.63 -1.75
CA ARG A 167 21.86 10.36 -1.54
C ARG A 167 21.56 11.63 -0.74
N THR A 168 22.59 12.25 -0.20
CA THR A 168 22.45 13.51 0.55
C THR A 168 21.82 14.62 -0.29
N ASP A 169 22.02 14.56 -1.61
CA ASP A 169 21.53 15.49 -2.62
C ASP A 169 20.27 15.00 -3.33
N THR A 170 19.70 13.83 -2.98
CA THR A 170 18.44 13.37 -3.57
C THR A 170 17.33 14.37 -3.22
N PRO A 171 16.66 14.98 -4.22
CA PRO A 171 15.55 15.88 -3.98
C PRO A 171 14.38 15.15 -3.31
N LEU A 172 13.71 15.79 -2.34
CA LEU A 172 12.59 15.15 -1.63
C LEU A 172 11.29 15.12 -2.48
N ASP A 173 11.18 16.00 -3.47
CA ASP A 173 10.02 16.13 -4.35
C ASP A 173 9.87 14.98 -5.37
N ILE A 174 10.92 14.18 -5.59
CA ILE A 174 10.85 12.96 -6.41
C ILE A 174 10.40 11.73 -5.64
N MET A 175 10.41 11.75 -4.30
CA MET A 175 10.04 10.58 -3.49
C MET A 175 8.61 10.12 -3.78
N GLY A 176 7.69 11.08 -3.96
CA GLY A 176 6.33 10.78 -4.38
C GLY A 176 6.28 10.02 -5.71
N ASP A 177 7.03 10.47 -6.71
CA ASP A 177 7.05 9.85 -8.04
C ASP A 177 7.65 8.44 -7.97
N ILE A 178 8.69 8.24 -7.15
CA ILE A 178 9.33 6.93 -6.95
C ILE A 178 8.33 5.89 -6.45
N TYR A 179 7.53 6.22 -5.42
CA TYR A 179 6.55 5.28 -4.87
C TYR A 179 5.29 5.18 -5.72
N ALA A 180 4.83 6.28 -6.32
CA ALA A 180 3.66 6.27 -7.20
C ALA A 180 3.86 5.43 -8.47
N GLN A 181 5.11 5.34 -8.94
CA GLN A 181 5.47 4.60 -10.16
C GLN A 181 6.06 3.21 -9.87
N CYS A 182 6.04 2.72 -8.62
CA CYS A 182 6.52 1.37 -8.30
C CYS A 182 5.40 0.32 -8.46
N SER A 183 5.77 -0.88 -8.90
CA SER A 183 4.84 -2.02 -9.04
C SER A 183 4.26 -2.44 -7.70
N ARG A 184 5.17 -2.67 -6.76
CA ARG A 184 4.87 -3.14 -5.43
C ARG A 184 5.89 -2.59 -4.47
N CYS A 185 5.38 -2.14 -3.33
CA CYS A 185 6.18 -1.77 -2.19
C CYS A 185 6.15 -2.91 -1.16
N TYR A 186 7.32 -3.46 -0.87
CA TYR A 186 7.49 -4.41 0.21
C TYR A 186 7.75 -3.65 1.51
N ALA A 187 6.78 -3.66 2.42
CA ALA A 187 6.87 -3.04 3.72
C ALA A 187 7.39 -4.04 4.75
N MET A 188 8.67 -3.91 5.12
CA MET A 188 9.30 -4.72 6.16
C MET A 188 8.97 -4.17 7.55
N ILE A 189 8.10 -4.89 8.24
CA ILE A 189 7.55 -4.53 9.54
C ILE A 189 8.44 -5.07 10.66
N ASP A 190 8.68 -4.27 11.69
CA ASP A 190 9.48 -4.60 12.87
C ASP A 190 8.77 -5.56 13.85
N CYS A 191 8.30 -6.69 13.31
CA CYS A 191 7.63 -7.77 14.03
C CYS A 191 8.36 -9.12 13.88
N ASP A 192 7.95 -10.08 14.71
CA ASP A 192 8.41 -11.48 14.68
C ASP A 192 7.84 -12.22 13.46
N ASP A 193 8.57 -13.25 13.00
CA ASP A 193 8.26 -14.00 11.77
C ASP A 193 6.92 -14.75 11.82
N LYS A 194 6.37 -14.98 13.01
CA LYS A 194 5.04 -15.62 13.21
C LYS A 194 3.87 -14.67 13.10
N THR A 195 4.09 -13.36 13.27
CA THR A 195 2.99 -12.38 13.36
C THR A 195 2.12 -12.39 12.11
N ILE A 196 2.75 -12.36 10.93
CA ILE A 196 2.02 -12.37 9.65
C ILE A 196 1.34 -13.73 9.38
N PRO A 197 2.00 -14.89 9.55
CA PRO A 197 1.35 -16.18 9.51
C PRO A 197 0.13 -16.30 10.42
N GLU A 198 0.19 -15.78 11.65
CA GLU A 198 -0.94 -15.77 12.58
C GLU A 198 -2.10 -14.91 12.06
N ILE A 199 -1.82 -13.72 11.51
CA ILE A 199 -2.84 -12.88 10.85
C ILE A 199 -3.54 -13.68 9.73
N ARG A 200 -2.76 -14.36 8.87
CA ARG A 200 -3.30 -15.15 7.76
C ARG A 200 -4.15 -16.32 8.24
N ASP A 201 -3.70 -17.05 9.26
CA ASP A 201 -4.47 -18.15 9.86
C ASP A 201 -5.83 -17.66 10.38
N TYR A 202 -5.92 -16.46 10.98
CA TYR A 202 -7.22 -15.87 11.33
C TYR A 202 -8.05 -15.49 10.11
N MET A 203 -7.43 -15.00 9.04
CA MET A 203 -8.13 -14.68 7.80
C MET A 203 -8.74 -15.90 7.12
N ASP A 204 -8.04 -17.04 7.14
CA ASP A 204 -8.50 -18.29 6.55
C ASP A 204 -9.64 -18.92 7.36
N ARG A 205 -9.63 -18.70 8.69
CA ARG A 205 -10.69 -19.17 9.60
C ARG A 205 -11.95 -18.31 9.57
N ILE A 206 -11.85 -17.04 9.21
CA ILE A 206 -13.01 -16.14 9.10
C ILE A 206 -13.51 -16.21 7.66
N PRO A 207 -14.64 -16.89 7.38
CA PRO A 207 -15.18 -17.05 6.04
C PRO A 207 -15.33 -15.70 5.37
N ASP A 208 -15.12 -15.66 4.06
CA ASP A 208 -15.38 -14.46 3.29
C ASP A 208 -16.85 -14.04 3.45
N GLN A 209 -17.05 -12.97 4.23
CA GLN A 209 -18.37 -12.53 4.64
C GLN A 209 -19.18 -12.02 3.44
N GLU A 210 -18.56 -11.58 2.35
CA GLU A 210 -19.25 -11.02 1.19
C GLU A 210 -20.01 -12.11 0.40
N SER A 211 -19.36 -13.26 0.19
CA SER A 211 -19.99 -14.48 -0.35
C SER A 211 -20.97 -15.12 0.64
N TYR A 212 -20.64 -15.09 1.93
CA TYR A 212 -21.43 -15.72 2.98
C TYR A 212 -22.75 -14.98 3.26
N TRP A 213 -22.76 -13.65 3.34
CA TRP A 213 -23.96 -12.87 3.65
C TRP A 213 -24.96 -12.81 2.50
N SER A 214 -24.48 -12.71 1.26
CA SER A 214 -25.33 -12.75 0.06
C SER A 214 -26.12 -14.08 -0.02
N LYS A 215 -25.54 -15.17 0.49
CA LYS A 215 -26.19 -16.49 0.61
C LYS A 215 -27.00 -16.67 1.90
N ARG A 216 -26.58 -16.10 3.04
CA ARG A 216 -27.16 -16.36 4.38
C ARG A 216 -28.26 -15.38 4.83
N LEU A 217 -28.32 -14.14 4.31
CA LEU A 217 -29.51 -13.29 4.50
C LEU A 217 -30.79 -13.93 3.93
N LYS A 218 -30.66 -14.89 3.00
CA LYS A 218 -31.76 -15.73 2.50
C LYS A 218 -32.11 -16.92 3.41
N ARG A 219 -31.28 -17.24 4.43
CA ARG A 219 -31.42 -18.41 5.31
C ARG A 219 -31.07 -18.04 6.76
N LEU A 220 -31.82 -17.12 7.34
CA LEU A 220 -31.82 -16.91 8.79
C LEU A 220 -32.51 -18.10 9.48
N LYS A 221 -31.75 -19.18 9.68
CA LYS A 221 -31.82 -19.97 10.91
C LYS A 221 -30.48 -19.80 11.61
N VAL A 222 -30.55 -19.26 12.82
CA VAL A 222 -29.42 -18.74 13.60
C VAL A 222 -28.59 -19.86 14.24
N ASP A 223 -28.99 -21.12 14.07
CA ASP A 223 -28.40 -22.27 14.77
C ASP A 223 -27.49 -23.08 13.83
N ASP A 224 -26.37 -22.49 13.40
CA ASP A 224 -25.29 -23.23 12.76
C ASP A 224 -24.18 -23.52 13.78
N PRO A 225 -24.21 -24.68 14.45
CA PRO A 225 -23.22 -25.03 15.48
C PRO A 225 -21.79 -25.17 14.93
N GLN A 226 -21.58 -25.12 13.60
CA GLN A 226 -20.24 -25.12 13.01
C GLN A 226 -19.59 -23.72 13.01
N TYR A 227 -20.35 -22.65 13.26
CA TYR A 227 -19.83 -21.28 13.29
C TYR A 227 -19.91 -20.65 14.68
N GLU A 228 -19.36 -21.31 15.70
CA GLU A 228 -19.05 -20.67 16.98
C GLU A 228 -17.65 -20.07 16.92
N TYR A 229 -17.55 -18.90 16.28
CA TYR A 229 -16.37 -18.06 16.48
C TYR A 229 -16.38 -17.57 17.93
N THR A 230 -15.55 -18.19 18.76
CA THR A 230 -15.55 -17.92 20.20
C THR A 230 -15.08 -16.49 20.47
N PHE A 231 -15.58 -15.88 21.55
CA PHE A 231 -15.06 -14.58 22.03
C PHE A 231 -13.53 -14.61 22.21
N GLN A 232 -12.96 -15.78 22.56
CA GLN A 232 -11.53 -15.96 22.68
C GLN A 232 -10.80 -15.85 21.33
N GLN A 233 -11.30 -16.48 20.26
CA GLN A 233 -10.72 -16.36 18.92
C GLN A 233 -10.78 -14.92 18.40
N TYR A 234 -11.91 -14.24 18.62
CA TYR A 234 -12.05 -12.82 18.28
C TYR A 234 -11.03 -11.95 19.00
N LYS A 235 -10.90 -12.17 20.31
CA LYS A 235 -9.92 -11.44 21.12
C LYS A 235 -8.51 -11.68 20.59
N GLN A 236 -8.13 -12.92 20.31
CA GLN A 236 -6.80 -13.23 19.80
C GLN A 236 -6.54 -12.58 18.42
N ALA A 237 -7.52 -12.59 17.52
CA ALA A 237 -7.38 -11.94 16.22
C ALA A 237 -7.21 -10.41 16.36
N VAL A 238 -7.95 -9.78 17.28
CA VAL A 238 -7.77 -8.36 17.62
C VAL A 238 -6.39 -8.11 18.23
N ASP A 239 -5.96 -8.94 19.18
CA ASP A 239 -4.67 -8.80 19.87
C ASP A 239 -3.49 -8.92 18.89
N VAL A 240 -3.52 -9.88 17.95
CA VAL A 240 -2.47 -10.05 16.92
C VAL A 240 -2.46 -8.85 15.96
N LEU A 241 -3.63 -8.37 15.53
CA LEU A 241 -3.72 -7.20 14.66
C LEU A 241 -3.21 -5.93 15.35
N ASP A 242 -3.58 -5.71 16.61
CA ASP A 242 -3.11 -4.56 17.39
C ASP A 242 -1.59 -4.66 17.61
N THR A 243 -1.08 -5.86 17.91
CA THR A 243 0.37 -6.13 18.03
C THR A 243 1.12 -5.76 16.76
N PHE A 244 0.59 -6.11 15.59
CA PHE A 244 1.15 -5.76 14.29
C PHE A 244 1.06 -4.25 14.00
N MET A 245 -0.01 -3.59 14.44
CA MET A 245 -0.24 -2.15 14.26
C MET A 245 0.52 -1.26 15.24
N GLU A 246 1.04 -1.80 16.33
CA GLU A 246 1.84 -1.09 17.34
C GLU A 246 3.33 -0.98 17.01
N ARG A 247 3.74 -1.61 15.90
CA ARG A 247 5.12 -1.59 15.38
C ARG A 247 5.56 -0.18 15.01
N ASP A 248 6.86 0.10 15.11
CA ASP A 248 7.44 1.42 14.90
C ASP A 248 7.32 1.89 13.44
N TRP A 249 7.25 0.96 12.50
CA TRP A 249 6.94 1.27 11.10
C TRP A 249 5.67 2.13 10.99
N TRP A 250 4.59 1.77 11.68
CA TRP A 250 3.32 2.52 11.67
C TRP A 250 3.37 3.90 12.32
N LYS A 251 4.47 4.22 13.01
CA LYS A 251 4.64 5.48 13.74
C LYS A 251 5.44 6.50 12.95
N ARG A 252 5.99 6.16 11.78
CA ARG A 252 6.81 7.09 10.97
C ARG A 252 5.96 7.83 9.95
N VAL A 253 6.21 9.13 9.79
CA VAL A 253 5.53 9.95 8.76
C VAL A 253 5.87 9.46 7.35
N TRP A 254 7.15 9.20 7.06
CA TRP A 254 7.61 8.77 5.74
C TRP A 254 6.92 7.50 5.20
N THR A 255 6.60 6.56 6.09
CA THR A 255 5.89 5.33 5.71
C THR A 255 4.48 5.58 5.16
N TRP A 256 3.97 6.81 5.25
CA TRP A 256 2.69 7.19 4.66
C TRP A 256 2.72 7.12 3.13
N GLN A 257 3.67 7.82 2.49
CA GLN A 257 3.81 7.78 1.03
C GLN A 257 4.16 6.38 0.55
N GLU A 258 5.02 5.68 1.29
CA GLU A 258 5.41 4.29 1.06
C GLU A 258 4.23 3.30 1.10
N MET A 259 3.13 3.68 1.74
CA MET A 259 1.93 2.86 1.92
C MET A 259 0.78 3.28 0.99
N VAL A 260 0.72 4.56 0.67
CA VAL A 260 -0.41 5.17 -0.06
C VAL A 260 -0.19 5.16 -1.56
N LEU A 261 1.01 5.51 -2.01
CA LEU A 261 1.31 5.73 -3.42
C LEU A 261 1.51 4.45 -4.23
N PRO A 262 2.15 3.40 -3.70
CA PRO A 262 2.36 2.16 -4.45
C PRO A 262 1.05 1.52 -4.89
N ARG A 263 1.07 0.96 -6.10
CA ARG A 263 -0.05 0.17 -6.64
C ARG A 263 -0.40 -0.98 -5.68
N GLU A 264 0.61 -1.73 -5.26
CA GLU A 264 0.48 -2.81 -4.28
C GLU A 264 1.41 -2.61 -3.09
N VAL A 265 0.94 -2.97 -1.90
CA VAL A 265 1.76 -2.99 -0.67
C VAL A 265 1.69 -4.38 -0.06
N ILE A 266 2.86 -5.02 0.04
CA ILE A 266 3.02 -6.33 0.66
C ILE A 266 3.80 -6.17 1.95
N PHE A 267 3.20 -6.57 3.06
CA PHE A 267 3.86 -6.62 4.35
C PHE A 267 4.67 -7.91 4.48
N LEU A 268 5.88 -7.78 5.03
CA LEU A 268 6.78 -8.87 5.37
C LEU A 268 7.39 -8.60 6.75
N ALA A 269 7.51 -9.63 7.60
CA ALA A 269 8.20 -9.47 8.88
C ALA A 269 9.69 -9.24 8.62
N GLU A 270 10.30 -8.28 9.30
CA GLU A 270 11.71 -7.98 9.04
C GLU A 270 12.64 -9.14 9.43
N THR A 271 12.20 -10.00 10.35
CA THR A 271 12.89 -11.22 10.81
C THR A 271 12.57 -12.47 9.98
N ALA A 272 11.82 -12.35 8.88
CA ALA A 272 11.40 -13.51 8.09
C ALA A 272 12.60 -14.17 7.36
N ASN A 273 12.92 -15.40 7.74
CA ASN A 273 13.94 -16.21 7.07
C ASN A 273 13.46 -16.82 5.73
N GLN A 274 12.16 -16.67 5.41
CA GLN A 274 11.53 -17.21 4.22
C GLN A 274 10.63 -16.16 3.57
N VAL A 275 10.73 -16.07 2.25
CA VAL A 275 9.93 -15.21 1.39
C VAL A 275 8.91 -16.11 0.71
N SER A 276 7.79 -16.35 1.38
CA SER A 276 6.71 -17.20 0.88
C SER A 276 5.35 -16.55 1.11
N GLY A 277 4.33 -17.02 0.38
CA GLY A 277 2.98 -16.47 0.49
C GLY A 277 2.43 -16.47 1.92
N THR A 278 2.77 -17.48 2.74
CA THR A 278 2.34 -17.55 4.15
C THR A 278 2.98 -16.49 5.05
N HIS A 279 4.13 -15.95 4.67
CA HIS A 279 4.85 -14.91 5.42
C HIS A 279 4.65 -13.50 4.84
N MET A 280 3.85 -13.40 3.78
CA MET A 280 3.49 -12.13 3.15
C MET A 280 2.02 -11.81 3.40
N LEU A 281 1.73 -10.53 3.58
CA LEU A 281 0.36 -10.05 3.75
C LEU A 281 0.09 -8.88 2.82
N ASP A 282 -0.82 -9.09 1.87
CA ASP A 282 -1.34 -8.01 1.04
C ASP A 282 -2.18 -7.07 1.92
N MET A 283 -1.98 -5.78 1.74
CA MET A 283 -2.76 -4.74 2.38
C MET A 283 -4.28 -4.84 2.20
N ARG A 284 -4.75 -5.31 1.04
CA ARG A 284 -6.17 -5.55 0.76
C ARG A 284 -6.73 -6.65 1.66
N LEU A 285 -5.93 -7.69 1.89
CA LEU A 285 -6.26 -8.79 2.80
C LEU A 285 -6.36 -8.28 4.24
N LEU A 286 -5.43 -7.43 4.65
CA LEU A 286 -5.46 -6.79 5.97
C LEU A 286 -6.69 -5.89 6.17
N ALA A 287 -7.08 -5.11 5.16
CA ALA A 287 -8.30 -4.31 5.19
C ALA A 287 -9.57 -5.19 5.27
N ARG A 288 -9.59 -6.33 4.59
CA ARG A 288 -10.68 -7.31 4.68
C ARG A 288 -10.80 -7.90 6.08
N LEU A 289 -9.68 -8.27 6.72
CA LEU A 289 -9.68 -8.76 8.10
C LEU A 289 -10.29 -7.73 9.06
N GLU A 290 -9.96 -6.45 8.91
CA GLU A 290 -10.49 -5.39 9.77
C GLU A 290 -12.01 -5.26 9.66
N LYS A 291 -12.54 -5.25 8.43
CA LYS A 291 -13.98 -5.23 8.12
C LYS A 291 -14.69 -6.45 8.73
N ASN A 292 -14.08 -7.62 8.61
CA ASN A 292 -14.60 -8.86 9.18
C ASN A 292 -14.67 -8.78 10.71
N LEU A 293 -13.58 -8.38 11.35
CA LEU A 293 -13.53 -8.20 12.81
C LEU A 293 -14.48 -7.09 13.29
N GLN A 294 -14.74 -6.06 12.49
CA GLN A 294 -15.75 -5.04 12.80
C GLN A 294 -17.14 -5.67 12.80
N THR A 295 -17.44 -6.49 11.80
CA THR A 295 -18.72 -7.19 11.69
C THR A 295 -18.93 -8.19 12.83
N GLU A 296 -17.92 -8.98 13.17
CA GLU A 296 -17.99 -9.95 14.28
C GLU A 296 -18.17 -9.25 15.64
N SER A 297 -17.67 -8.03 15.81
CA SER A 297 -17.83 -7.27 17.07
C SER A 297 -19.30 -7.04 17.44
N PHE A 298 -20.21 -6.98 16.46
CA PHE A 298 -21.65 -6.84 16.69
C PHE A 298 -22.34 -8.14 17.11
N ARG A 299 -21.72 -9.29 16.85
CA ARG A 299 -22.28 -10.62 17.13
C ARG A 299 -21.89 -11.15 18.51
N ILE A 300 -20.76 -10.72 19.04
CA ILE A 300 -20.24 -11.27 20.29
C ILE A 300 -20.82 -10.50 21.49
N PRO A 301 -21.56 -11.17 22.39
CA PRO A 301 -22.12 -10.53 23.57
C PRO A 301 -20.98 -10.01 24.48
N GLY A 302 -20.96 -8.71 24.75
CA GLY A 302 -19.93 -8.11 25.62
C GLY A 302 -19.68 -6.64 25.32
N LYS A 303 -18.73 -6.05 26.06
CA LYS A 303 -18.23 -4.71 25.72
C LYS A 303 -17.34 -4.82 24.48
N PRO A 304 -17.51 -3.94 23.48
CA PRO A 304 -16.62 -3.94 22.32
C PRO A 304 -15.17 -3.79 22.79
N LEU A 305 -14.28 -4.62 22.25
CA LEU A 305 -12.84 -4.48 22.50
C LEU A 305 -12.38 -3.13 21.97
N LYS A 306 -11.50 -2.45 22.69
CA LYS A 306 -10.84 -1.24 22.18
C LYS A 306 -9.85 -1.70 21.11
N ARG A 307 -10.08 -1.31 19.85
CA ARG A 307 -9.25 -1.70 18.70
C ARG A 307 -8.36 -0.53 18.32
N THR A 308 -7.13 -0.50 18.82
CA THR A 308 -6.21 0.61 18.52
C THR A 308 -5.72 0.55 17.07
N GLY A 309 -5.57 -0.66 16.51
CA GLY A 309 -5.19 -0.88 15.12
C GLY A 309 -6.24 -0.43 14.10
N SER A 310 -7.52 -0.41 14.47
CA SER A 310 -8.62 0.04 13.61
C SER A 310 -8.44 1.49 13.13
N ALA A 311 -7.95 2.38 14.00
CA ALA A 311 -7.71 3.76 13.63
C ALA A 311 -6.65 3.90 12.53
N ARG A 312 -5.55 3.13 12.62
CA ARG A 312 -4.46 3.13 11.63
C ARG A 312 -4.89 2.53 10.30
N LEU A 313 -5.69 1.48 10.33
CA LEU A 313 -6.23 0.88 9.11
C LEU A 313 -7.23 1.80 8.41
N LEU A 314 -8.07 2.50 9.17
CA LEU A 314 -9.00 3.48 8.62
C LEU A 314 -8.25 4.69 8.02
N GLU A 315 -7.24 5.19 8.72
CA GLU A 315 -6.32 6.22 8.24
C GLU A 315 -5.71 5.81 6.89
N MET A 316 -5.14 4.61 6.85
CA MET A 316 -4.52 4.01 5.68
C MET A 316 -5.50 3.86 4.51
N LYS A 317 -6.68 3.27 4.76
CA LYS A 317 -7.72 3.06 3.74
C LYS A 317 -8.13 4.37 3.09
N ARG A 318 -8.48 5.38 3.90
CA ARG A 318 -8.87 6.71 3.41
C ARG A 318 -7.78 7.38 2.61
N SER A 319 -6.53 7.20 3.04
CA SER A 319 -5.39 7.79 2.37
C SER A 319 -5.12 7.16 1.02
N ARG A 320 -5.33 5.85 0.89
CA ARG A 320 -5.25 5.14 -0.40
C ARG A 320 -6.37 5.52 -1.35
N GLU A 321 -7.60 5.59 -0.86
CA GLU A 321 -8.74 6.10 -1.64
C GLU A 321 -8.43 7.51 -2.18
N ALA A 322 -7.80 8.36 -1.36
CA ALA A 322 -7.33 9.66 -1.81
C ALA A 322 -6.20 9.55 -2.84
N GLY A 323 -5.15 8.76 -2.60
CA GLY A 323 -4.04 8.57 -3.53
C GLY A 323 -4.47 8.06 -4.90
N GLU A 324 -5.43 7.14 -4.95
CA GLU A 324 -6.07 6.67 -6.19
C GLU A 324 -6.85 7.81 -6.86
N ALA A 325 -7.67 8.56 -6.11
CA ALA A 325 -8.39 9.71 -6.65
C ALA A 325 -7.46 10.82 -7.18
N PHE A 326 -6.29 11.01 -6.56
CA PHE A 326 -5.26 11.93 -7.04
C PHE A 326 -4.68 11.46 -8.38
N ARG A 327 -4.36 10.17 -8.50
CA ARG A 327 -3.80 9.59 -9.72
C ARG A 327 -4.74 9.72 -10.91
N ASP A 328 -6.03 9.54 -10.66
CA ASP A 328 -7.05 9.63 -11.70
C ASP A 328 -7.51 11.06 -12.00
N GLU A 329 -6.91 12.07 -11.33
CA GLU A 329 -7.35 13.47 -11.38
C GLU A 329 -8.82 13.69 -10.93
N ARG A 330 -9.38 12.73 -10.19
CA ARG A 330 -10.78 12.67 -9.71
C ARG A 330 -10.94 13.09 -8.24
N ILE A 331 -9.98 13.79 -7.68
CA ILE A 331 -10.02 14.22 -6.29
C ILE A 331 -11.21 15.18 -6.05
N SER A 332 -12.09 14.82 -5.12
CA SER A 332 -13.21 15.65 -4.67
C SER A 332 -12.87 16.36 -3.36
N LEU A 333 -13.66 17.39 -3.01
CA LEU A 333 -13.51 18.07 -1.72
C LEU A 333 -13.78 17.14 -0.54
N TRP A 334 -14.70 16.18 -0.73
CA TRP A 334 -15.00 15.16 0.28
C TRP A 334 -13.82 14.22 0.52
N THR A 335 -13.21 13.69 -0.54
CA THR A 335 -12.04 12.80 -0.43
C THR A 335 -10.87 13.53 0.21
N LEU A 336 -10.66 14.79 -0.18
CA LEU A 336 -9.63 15.64 0.41
C LEU A 336 -9.85 15.88 1.91
N ASN A 337 -11.09 16.20 2.32
CA ASN A 337 -11.44 16.33 3.72
C ASN A 337 -11.15 15.04 4.50
N HIS A 338 -11.49 13.86 3.97
CA HIS A 338 -11.17 12.60 4.64
C HIS A 338 -9.68 12.35 4.77
N LEU A 339 -8.89 12.74 3.78
CA LEU A 339 -7.42 12.67 3.85
C LEU A 339 -6.88 13.56 4.96
N PHE A 340 -7.27 14.83 5.01
CA PHE A 340 -6.82 15.74 6.08
C PHE A 340 -7.34 15.35 7.46
N LYS A 341 -8.54 14.76 7.56
CA LYS A 341 -9.02 14.15 8.81
C LYS A 341 -8.23 12.90 9.21
N ALA A 342 -7.64 12.18 8.25
CA ALA A 342 -6.69 11.11 8.57
C ALA A 342 -5.38 11.71 9.12
N PHE A 343 -4.87 12.80 8.54
CA PHE A 343 -3.69 13.50 9.06
C PHE A 343 -3.90 14.06 10.48
N GLU A 344 -5.04 14.74 10.71
CA GLU A 344 -5.44 15.30 12.02
C GLU A 344 -5.49 14.23 13.12
N ARG A 345 -5.79 12.97 12.77
CA ARG A 345 -5.90 11.86 13.75
C ARG A 345 -4.63 11.02 13.84
N SER A 346 -3.66 11.27 12.98
CA SER A 346 -2.44 10.47 12.89
C SER A 346 -1.51 10.77 14.07
N SER A 347 -1.05 9.70 14.71
CA SER A 347 -0.06 9.75 15.79
C SER A 347 1.38 9.61 15.30
N ARG A 348 1.59 9.61 13.98
CA ARG A 348 2.92 9.44 13.38
C ARG A 348 3.84 10.61 13.69
N ARG A 349 5.13 10.31 13.76
CA ARG A 349 6.20 11.19 14.22
C ARG A 349 7.38 11.13 13.25
N CYS A 350 8.18 12.17 13.27
CA CYS A 350 9.45 12.26 12.57
C CYS A 350 10.51 12.88 13.50
N MET A 351 11.78 12.78 13.10
CA MET A 351 12.88 13.39 13.84
C MET A 351 13.13 14.83 13.39
N ASP A 352 12.99 15.09 12.09
CA ASP A 352 13.10 16.42 11.52
C ASP A 352 11.68 17.01 11.35
N PRO A 353 11.33 18.13 12.00
CA PRO A 353 10.00 18.73 11.91
C PRO A 353 9.52 18.99 10.47
N VAL A 354 10.43 19.25 9.53
CA VAL A 354 10.06 19.47 8.12
C VAL A 354 9.49 18.22 7.45
N ASP A 355 9.79 17.04 7.99
CA ASP A 355 9.27 15.76 7.47
C ASP A 355 7.76 15.61 7.69
N TYR A 356 7.14 16.37 8.61
CA TYR A 356 5.68 16.41 8.69
C TYR A 356 5.06 16.90 7.38
N VAL A 357 5.75 17.82 6.69
CA VAL A 357 5.36 18.31 5.36
C VAL A 357 5.86 17.38 4.27
N TYR A 358 7.17 17.10 4.21
CA TYR A 358 7.75 16.31 3.12
C TYR A 358 7.17 14.90 3.01
N GLY A 359 6.83 14.29 4.15
CA GLY A 359 6.26 12.96 4.21
C GLY A 359 4.82 12.83 3.69
N VAL A 360 4.14 13.93 3.32
CA VAL A 360 2.81 13.89 2.66
C VAL A 360 2.76 14.51 1.26
N LEU A 361 3.81 15.20 0.80
CA LEU A 361 3.81 15.88 -0.51
C LEU A 361 3.51 14.98 -1.69
N GLY A 362 4.05 13.75 -1.70
CA GLY A 362 3.81 12.81 -2.78
C GLY A 362 2.33 12.42 -2.90
N VAL A 363 1.62 12.29 -1.78
CA VAL A 363 0.16 12.01 -1.77
C VAL A 363 -0.63 13.20 -2.30
N LEU A 364 -0.19 14.41 -1.99
CA LEU A 364 -0.85 15.65 -2.42
C LEU A 364 -0.44 16.09 -3.83
N GLY A 365 0.58 15.48 -4.43
CA GLY A 365 1.16 15.89 -5.71
C GLY A 365 1.92 17.22 -5.66
N PHE A 366 2.32 17.69 -4.47
CA PHE A 366 2.99 18.98 -4.30
C PHE A 366 4.49 18.87 -4.59
N LYS A 367 5.06 19.90 -5.21
CA LYS A 367 6.49 19.98 -5.55
C LYS A 367 7.15 21.12 -4.77
N ILE A 368 7.50 20.83 -3.52
CA ILE A 368 8.19 21.77 -2.63
C ILE A 368 9.65 21.34 -2.51
N PRO A 369 10.62 22.20 -2.85
CA PRO A 369 12.03 21.86 -2.76
C PRO A 369 12.47 21.67 -1.30
N ARG A 370 13.62 21.03 -1.11
CA ARG A 370 14.24 20.91 0.21
C ARG A 370 14.68 22.29 0.72
N MET A 371 14.23 22.69 1.91
CA MET A 371 14.60 23.96 2.55
C MET A 371 15.10 23.69 3.97
N ALA A 372 16.03 24.51 4.45
CA ALA A 372 16.60 24.38 5.78
C ALA A 372 15.73 24.99 6.89
N ASP A 373 14.87 25.95 6.53
CA ASP A 373 14.01 26.68 7.47
C ASP A 373 12.60 26.04 7.50
N PRO A 374 12.20 25.41 8.62
CA PRO A 374 10.88 24.80 8.74
C PRO A 374 9.72 25.77 8.50
N GLN A 375 9.88 27.05 8.87
CA GLN A 375 8.82 28.02 8.68
C GLN A 375 8.61 28.32 7.20
N GLN A 376 9.69 28.35 6.40
CA GLN A 376 9.58 28.54 4.95
C GLN A 376 8.92 27.32 4.29
N VAL A 377 9.29 26.10 4.70
CA VAL A 377 8.64 24.87 4.23
C VAL A 377 7.13 24.92 4.49
N TRP A 378 6.73 25.30 5.71
CA TRP A 378 5.31 25.42 6.07
C TRP A 378 4.56 26.48 5.24
N HIS A 379 5.17 27.65 5.03
CA HIS A 379 4.56 28.70 4.19
C HIS A 379 4.39 28.27 2.73
N CYS A 380 5.40 27.59 2.16
CA CYS A 380 5.29 27.01 0.82
C CYS A 380 4.17 25.99 0.77
N PHE A 381 4.10 25.08 1.75
CA PHE A 381 3.04 24.08 1.84
C PHE A 381 1.65 24.70 1.92
N PHE A 382 1.48 25.72 2.77
CA PHE A 382 0.23 26.43 2.93
C PHE A 382 -0.21 27.11 1.63
N THR A 383 0.73 27.70 0.89
CA THR A 383 0.48 28.34 -0.41
C THR A 383 0.07 27.31 -1.47
N GLU A 384 0.78 26.18 -1.56
CA GLU A 384 0.44 25.09 -2.49
C GLU A 384 -0.94 24.51 -2.16
N LEU A 385 -1.27 24.34 -0.88
CA LEU A 385 -2.57 23.85 -0.44
C LEU A 385 -3.71 24.80 -0.80
N ASP A 386 -3.54 26.10 -0.62
CA ASP A 386 -4.56 27.10 -0.97
C ASP A 386 -4.80 27.17 -2.49
N ASN A 387 -3.72 27.12 -3.28
CA ASN A 387 -3.79 27.02 -4.74
C ASN A 387 -4.51 25.75 -5.17
N PHE A 388 -4.16 24.62 -4.55
CA PHE A 388 -4.76 23.32 -4.84
C PHE A 388 -6.26 23.30 -4.52
N LEU A 389 -6.68 23.78 -3.35
CA LEU A 389 -8.10 23.87 -2.98
C LEU A 389 -8.89 24.76 -3.95
N THR A 390 -8.29 25.87 -4.39
CA THR A 390 -8.90 26.75 -5.39
C THR A 390 -9.13 26.02 -6.71
N ASP A 391 -8.15 25.22 -7.15
CA ASP A 391 -8.28 24.41 -8.36
C ASP A 391 -9.35 23.32 -8.23
N VAL A 392 -9.36 22.55 -7.14
CA VAL A 392 -10.35 21.49 -6.92
C VAL A 392 -11.77 22.06 -6.87
N LYS A 393 -11.98 23.20 -6.19
CA LYS A 393 -13.29 23.90 -6.19
C LYS A 393 -13.72 24.29 -7.60
N ARG A 394 -12.79 24.86 -8.39
CA ARG A 394 -13.07 25.28 -9.76
C ARG A 394 -13.52 24.10 -10.62
N ARG A 395 -12.86 22.94 -10.49
CA ARG A 395 -13.25 21.70 -11.18
C ARG A 395 -14.59 21.16 -10.68
N SER A 396 -14.79 21.11 -9.37
CA SER A 396 -16.03 20.60 -8.78
C SER A 396 -17.28 21.42 -9.17
N MET A 397 -17.16 22.74 -9.34
CA MET A 397 -18.27 23.58 -9.80
C MET A 397 -18.68 23.26 -11.24
N ILE A 398 -17.75 22.77 -12.07
CA ILE A 398 -18.03 22.35 -13.45
C ILE A 398 -18.78 21.02 -13.45
N ASP A 399 -18.40 20.09 -12.56
CA ASP A 399 -18.92 18.72 -12.56
C ASP A 399 -20.26 18.55 -11.81
N GLN A 400 -20.75 19.56 -11.08
CA GLN A 400 -21.95 19.50 -10.21
C GLN A 400 -21.93 18.35 -9.17
N ARG A 401 -20.77 17.74 -8.88
CA ARG A 401 -20.69 16.54 -8.03
C ARG A 401 -20.67 16.84 -6.52
N ASP A 402 -20.22 18.02 -6.09
CA ASP A 402 -20.04 18.35 -4.66
C ASP A 402 -20.96 19.51 -4.18
N GLU A 403 -22.27 19.43 -4.44
CA GLU A 403 -23.23 20.45 -3.95
C GLU A 403 -23.30 20.57 -2.41
N MET A 404 -22.73 19.62 -1.66
CA MET A 404 -22.73 19.59 -0.19
C MET A 404 -21.64 20.42 0.49
N PHE A 405 -20.55 20.79 -0.20
CA PHE A 405 -19.43 21.52 0.40
C PHE A 405 -19.36 22.95 -0.14
N ALA A 406 -20.19 23.83 0.42
CA ALA A 406 -20.26 25.22 -0.05
C ALA A 406 -19.01 26.04 0.29
N ALA A 407 -18.26 25.69 1.35
CA ALA A 407 -16.95 26.31 1.60
C ALA A 407 -15.99 25.37 2.36
N ILE A 408 -14.91 24.96 1.70
CA ILE A 408 -13.70 24.38 2.33
C ILE A 408 -12.55 25.34 2.11
N GLY A 409 -11.82 25.74 3.15
CA GLY A 409 -10.70 26.69 3.04
C GLY A 409 -9.55 26.28 3.94
N VAL A 410 -8.38 26.87 3.72
CA VAL A 410 -7.27 26.74 4.68
C VAL A 410 -7.51 27.71 5.83
N ASN A 411 -7.43 27.21 7.05
CA ASN A 411 -7.54 28.03 8.25
C ASN A 411 -6.34 28.98 8.36
N GLN A 412 -6.60 30.28 8.29
CA GLN A 412 -5.55 31.31 8.25
C GLN A 412 -4.78 31.42 9.57
N ASP A 413 -5.36 31.00 10.69
CA ASP A 413 -4.67 30.99 11.99
C ASP A 413 -3.52 29.97 12.00
N MET A 414 -3.62 28.92 11.17
CA MET A 414 -2.59 27.89 11.04
C MET A 414 -1.39 28.32 10.19
N LYS A 415 -1.45 29.45 9.48
CA LYS A 415 -0.36 29.94 8.61
C LYS A 415 0.96 30.15 9.36
N ASN A 416 0.87 30.54 10.63
CA ASN A 416 2.03 30.82 11.48
C ASN A 416 2.35 29.68 12.45
N PHE A 417 1.85 28.47 12.21
CA PHE A 417 2.19 27.29 13.01
C PHE A 417 3.70 27.02 12.95
N ASP A 418 4.30 26.75 14.10
CA ASP A 418 5.71 26.38 14.24
C ASP A 418 5.84 24.85 14.19
N LEU A 419 6.37 24.33 13.08
CA LEU A 419 6.60 22.89 12.90
C LEU A 419 7.46 22.29 14.03
N GLN A 420 8.38 23.06 14.61
CA GLN A 420 9.28 22.57 15.66
C GLN A 420 8.55 22.26 16.98
N ALA A 421 7.36 22.83 17.19
CA ALA A 421 6.53 22.56 18.35
C ALA A 421 5.74 21.23 18.22
N ALA A 422 5.66 20.66 17.02
CA ALA A 422 4.87 19.45 16.76
C ALA A 422 5.56 18.19 17.28
N THR A 423 4.79 17.36 17.97
CA THR A 423 5.24 16.05 18.48
C THR A 423 4.71 14.88 17.64
N CYS A 424 3.67 15.12 16.84
CA CYS A 424 3.12 14.19 15.87
C CYS A 424 2.36 14.91 14.74
N MET A 425 1.91 14.16 13.72
CA MET A 425 1.12 14.70 12.60
C MET A 425 -0.15 15.42 13.04
N SER A 426 -0.84 14.90 14.06
CA SER A 426 -2.05 15.53 14.60
C SER A 426 -1.82 16.99 14.98
N ASP A 427 -0.68 17.32 15.61
CA ASP A 427 -0.37 18.69 16.03
C ASP A 427 -0.27 19.66 14.84
N VAL A 428 0.22 19.17 13.69
CA VAL A 428 0.43 19.97 12.47
C VAL A 428 -0.88 20.18 11.69
N TYR A 429 -1.70 19.13 11.60
CA TYR A 429 -2.84 19.09 10.67
C TYR A 429 -4.21 19.32 11.34
N THR A 430 -4.28 19.32 12.68
CA THR A 430 -5.52 19.62 13.40
C THR A 430 -6.02 21.01 13.08
N GLY A 431 -7.25 21.10 12.57
CA GLY A 431 -7.87 22.39 12.25
C GLY A 431 -7.26 23.11 11.04
N LEU A 432 -6.42 22.44 10.24
CA LEU A 432 -5.82 23.06 9.06
C LEU A 432 -6.86 23.46 8.00
N LEU A 433 -7.93 22.68 7.87
CA LEU A 433 -9.03 22.97 6.95
C LEU A 433 -10.27 23.43 7.71
N ASP A 434 -10.80 24.58 7.33
CA ASP A 434 -12.11 25.07 7.74
C ASP A 434 -13.16 24.54 6.75
N ILE A 435 -14.19 23.87 7.26
CA ILE A 435 -15.22 23.24 6.42
C ILE A 435 -16.59 23.69 6.93
N ASP A 436 -17.25 24.52 6.13
CA ASP A 436 -18.64 24.91 6.35
C ASP A 436 -19.54 24.00 5.52
N MET A 437 -20.25 23.10 6.22
CA MET A 437 -21.28 22.28 5.63
C MET A 437 -22.60 23.04 5.64
N PHE A 438 -23.02 23.56 4.49
CA PHE A 438 -24.39 24.01 4.30
C PHE A 438 -25.21 22.86 3.74
N THR A 439 -26.21 22.39 4.50
CA THR A 439 -27.26 21.57 3.90
C THR A 439 -28.06 22.48 2.99
N VAL A 440 -27.83 22.40 1.68
CA VAL A 440 -28.71 23.03 0.71
C VAL A 440 -30.05 22.31 0.80
N MET A 441 -31.00 22.86 1.55
CA MET A 441 -32.38 22.40 1.54
C MET A 441 -32.98 22.83 0.20
N PHE A 442 -33.06 21.88 -0.75
CA PHE A 442 -33.81 22.04 -1.99
C PHE A 442 -35.28 21.66 -1.80
#